data_AF-A0A946YVV5-F1
#
_entry.id   AF-A0A946YVV5-F1
#
_cell.length_a   1.000
_cell.length_b   1.000
_cell.length_c   1.000
_cell.angle_alpha   90.00
_cell.angle_beta   90.00
_cell.angle_gamma   90.00
#
_symmetry.space_group_name_H-M   'P 1'
#
loop_
_entity.id
_entity.type
_entity.pdbx_description
1 polymer ?
#
loop_
_entity_poly.entity_id
_entity_poly.type
_entity_poly.pdbx_seq_one_letter_code
_entity_poly.pdbx_strand_id
1 'polypeptide(L)' 'DIAVLTLTKGTTVIPNPKSSRVLEVDDRLLCFGKLEAMRDLVPARRQRRSRPKVQPLPHDPTPGIDNGIEV' A
#
# COMPACT_ATOMS: atom_id res chain seq x y z
N ASP A 1 0.47 8.28 -16.04
CA ASP A 1 -0.89 8.65 -15.58
C ASP A 1 -1.26 7.91 -14.32
N ILE A 2 -1.85 8.65 -13.39
CA ILE A 2 -2.32 8.17 -12.09
C ILE A 2 -3.74 8.68 -11.90
N ALA A 3 -4.67 7.77 -11.63
CA ALA A 3 -6.05 8.09 -11.31
C ALA A 3 -6.25 8.03 -9.80
N VAL A 4 -7.00 8.98 -9.23
CA VAL A 4 -7.39 8.99 -7.82
C VAL A 4 -8.84 8.50 -7.73
N LEU A 5 -9.05 7.39 -7.02
CA LEU A 5 -10.38 6.81 -6.87
C LEU A 5 -11.08 7.31 -5.61
N THR A 6 -10.32 7.52 -4.54
CA THR A 6 -10.88 7.89 -3.23
C THR A 6 -9.94 8.81 -2.47
N LEU A 7 -10.49 9.83 -1.83
CA LEU A 7 -9.82 10.65 -0.82
C LEU A 7 -10.47 10.40 0.54
N THR A 8 -9.69 10.00 1.54
CA THR A 8 -10.17 9.86 2.92
C THR A 8 -9.60 11.00 3.76
N LYS A 9 -10.49 11.80 4.33
CA LYS A 9 -10.19 12.92 5.22
C LYS A 9 -10.74 12.60 6.60
N GLY A 10 -9.87 12.24 7.54
CA GLY A 10 -10.28 11.75 8.86
C GLY A 10 -11.20 10.52 8.74
N THR A 11 -12.48 10.70 9.07
CA THR A 11 -13.53 9.67 8.98
C THR A 11 -14.38 9.75 7.71
N THR A 12 -14.20 10.80 6.90
CA THR A 12 -15.01 11.02 5.69
C THR A 12 -14.32 10.41 4.47
N VAL A 13 -15.08 9.64 3.69
CA VAL A 13 -14.62 9.02 2.45
C VAL A 13 -15.28 9.73 1.27
N ILE A 14 -14.47 10.32 0.40
CA ILE A 14 -14.93 11.06 -0.79
C ILE A 14 -14.56 10.22 -2.02
N PRO A 15 -15.55 9.56 -2.67
CA PRO A 15 -15.32 8.84 -3.91
C PRO A 15 -15.12 9.83 -5.07
N ASN A 16 -14.22 9.49 -5.99
CA ASN A 16 -13.85 10.25 -7.18
C ASN A 16 -13.66 11.76 -6.92
N PRO A 17 -12.61 12.14 -6.16
CA PRO A 17 -12.39 13.53 -5.80
C PRO A 17 -12.12 14.40 -7.03
N LYS A 18 -12.61 15.65 -7.01
CA LYS A 18 -12.31 16.63 -8.05
C LYS A 18 -10.82 16.96 -8.07
N SER A 19 -10.25 17.17 -9.25
CA SER A 19 -8.83 17.51 -9.45
C SER A 19 -8.43 18.86 -8.85
N SER A 20 -9.37 19.79 -8.67
CA SER A 20 -9.12 21.11 -8.07
C SER A 20 -9.04 21.10 -6.53
N ARG A 21 -9.19 19.94 -5.89
CA ARG A 21 -9.23 19.86 -4.43
C ARG A 21 -7.83 19.97 -3.84
N VAL A 22 -7.68 20.85 -2.85
CA VAL A 22 -6.44 21.01 -2.09
C VAL A 22 -6.30 19.86 -1.10
N LEU A 23 -5.09 19.27 -1.05
CA LEU A 23 -4.74 18.21 -0.10
C LEU A 23 -4.33 18.83 1.24
N GLU A 24 -4.85 18.27 2.32
CA GLU A 24 -4.49 18.66 3.69
C GLU A 24 -3.59 17.59 4.33
N VAL A 25 -3.02 17.93 5.49
CA VAL A 25 -2.22 17.00 6.29
C VAL A 25 -3.09 15.81 6.72
N ASP A 26 -2.50 14.61 6.74
CA ASP A 26 -3.16 13.33 7.06
C ASP A 26 -4.23 12.83 6.07
N ASP A 27 -4.43 13.53 4.94
CA ASP A 27 -5.24 13.00 3.85
C ASP A 27 -4.63 11.71 3.29
N ARG A 28 -5.47 10.69 3.08
CA ARG A 28 -5.06 9.43 2.42
C ARG A 28 -5.77 9.31 1.08
N LEU A 29 -5.01 8.95 0.05
CA LEU A 29 -5.50 8.81 -1.31
C LEU A 29 -5.39 7.33 -1.72
N LEU A 30 -6.47 6.80 -2.29
CA LEU A 30 -6.44 5.55 -3.04
C LEU A 30 -6.22 5.88 -4.51
N CYS A 31 -5.06 5.50 -5.04
CA CYS A 31 -4.65 5.80 -6.40
C CYS A 31 -4.41 4.51 -7.19
N PHE A 32 -4.68 4.54 -8.50
CA PHE A 32 -4.44 3.44 -9.43
C PHE A 32 -3.73 3.93 -10.71
N GLY A 33 -2.85 3.11 -11.28
CA GLY A 33 -2.07 3.49 -12.46
C GLY A 33 -0.81 2.65 -12.66
N LYS A 34 0.10 3.14 -13.51
CA LYS A 34 1.38 2.46 -13.80
C LYS A 34 2.29 2.43 -12.58
N LEU A 35 2.95 1.30 -12.35
CA LEU A 35 3.84 1.10 -11.20
C LEU A 35 5.00 2.09 -11.16
N GLU A 36 5.58 2.41 -12.32
CA GLU A 36 6.69 3.36 -12.43
C GLU A 36 6.30 4.75 -11.93
N ALA A 37 5.19 5.28 -12.43
CA ALA A 37 4.67 6.58 -11.97
C ALA A 37 4.29 6.57 -10.48
N MET A 38 3.76 5.45 -9.96
CA MET A 38 3.43 5.32 -8.53
C MET A 38 4.66 5.32 -7.62
N ARG A 39 5.80 4.79 -8.10
CA ARG A 39 7.06 4.79 -7.34
C ARG A 39 7.57 6.20 -7.09
N ASP A 40 7.38 7.11 -8.04
CA ASP A 40 7.82 8.50 -7.94
C ASP A 40 6.98 9.32 -6.93
N LEU A 41 5.72 8.92 -6.68
CA LEU A 41 4.87 9.56 -5.67
C LEU A 41 5.28 9.23 -4.22
N VAL A 42 6.05 8.17 -4.01
CA VAL A 42 6.44 7.74 -2.66
C VAL A 42 7.77 8.41 -2.27
N PRO A 43 7.82 9.22 -1.20
CA PRO A 43 9.07 9.84 -0.78
C PRO A 43 10.16 8.80 -0.51
N ALA A 44 11.39 9.06 -0.94
CA ALA A 44 12.53 8.13 -0.78
C ALA A 44 12.74 7.68 0.67
N ARG A 45 12.43 8.54 1.65
CA ARG A 45 12.49 8.20 3.09
C ARG A 45 11.48 7.12 3.48
N ARG A 46 10.24 7.22 2.99
CA ARG A 46 9.18 6.21 3.23
C ARG A 46 9.52 4.91 2.50
N GLN A 47 10.01 5.02 1.27
CA GLN A 47 10.42 3.85 0.48
C GLN A 47 11.52 3.03 1.17
N ARG A 48 12.52 3.68 1.78
CA ARG A 48 13.56 3.00 2.58
C ARG A 48 13.00 2.30 3.81
N ARG A 49 12.05 2.92 4.53
CA ARG A 49 11.43 2.33 5.74
C ARG A 49 10.51 1.15 5.44
N SER A 50 9.81 1.18 4.31
CA SER A 50 8.90 0.10 3.89
C SER A 50 9.62 -1.11 3.29
N ARG A 51 10.94 -1.04 3.03
CA ARG A 51 11.69 -2.20 2.57
C ARG A 51 11.76 -3.24 3.70
N PRO A 52 11.38 -4.51 3.45
CA PRO A 52 11.55 -5.56 4.43
C PRO A 52 13.02 -5.67 4.81
N LYS A 53 13.29 -5.75 6.11
CA LYS A 53 14.65 -6.04 6.58
C LYS A 53 14.96 -7.48 6.18
N VAL A 54 16.14 -7.70 5.61
CA VAL A 54 16.63 -9.04 5.33
C VAL A 54 16.70 -9.78 6.67
N GLN A 55 15.89 -10.82 6.82
CA GLN A 55 15.94 -11.73 7.96
C GLN A 55 16.62 -13.01 7.52
N PRO A 56 17.44 -13.64 8.38
CA PRO A 56 18.01 -14.94 8.09
C PRO A 56 16.87 -15.95 7.88
N LEU A 57 17.01 -16.80 6.86
CA LEU A 57 16.07 -17.89 6.64
C LEU A 57 16.12 -18.82 7.87
N PRO A 58 14.98 -19.16 8.49
CA PRO A 58 14.95 -20.15 9.56
C PRO A 58 15.57 -21.46 9.08
N HIS A 59 16.41 -22.07 9.93
CA HIS A 59 17.10 -23.32 9.60
C HIS A 59 16.12 -24.51 9.55
N ASP A 60 15.02 -24.44 10.30
CA ASP A 60 14.00 -25.48 10.25
C ASP A 60 13.15 -25.32 9.00
N PRO A 61 13.09 -26.33 8.10
CA PRO A 61 12.00 -26.40 7.15
C PRO A 61 10.72 -26.53 7.98
N THR A 62 9.79 -25.61 7.79
CA THR A 62 8.46 -25.69 8.42
C THR A 62 7.93 -27.13 8.26
N PRO A 63 7.48 -27.80 9.34
CA PRO A 63 6.76 -29.05 9.17
C PRO A 63 5.58 -28.75 8.22
N GLY A 64 5.35 -29.66 7.29
CA GLY A 64 4.37 -29.53 6.23
C GLY A 64 3.06 -28.97 6.76
N ILE A 65 2.47 -28.08 5.97
CA ILE A 65 1.06 -27.73 6.14
C ILE A 65 0.29 -28.97 5.67
N ASP A 66 0.18 -29.95 6.55
CA ASP A 66 -0.74 -31.07 6.41
C ASP A 66 -2.12 -30.46 6.65
N ASN A 67 -2.71 -29.90 5.60
CA ASN A 67 -4.10 -29.48 5.63
C ASN A 67 -4.94 -30.68 6.05
N GLY A 68 -5.49 -30.62 7.26
CA GLY A 68 -6.62 -31.45 7.66
C GLY A 68 -7.77 -31.25 6.68
N ILE A 69 -7.88 -32.17 5.72
CA ILE A 69 -9.16 -32.57 5.16
C ILE A 69 -9.55 -33.81 5.97
N GLU A 70 -10.33 -33.56 7.01
CA GLU A 70 -11.05 -34.58 7.77
C GLU A 70 -12.27 -35.01 6.94
N VAL A 71 -12.24 -36.26 6.43
CA VAL A 71 -13.41 -37.13 6.16
C VAL A 71 -13.05 -38.56 6.53
#